data_AF-A0A7V4AXH0-F1
#
_entry.id   AF-A0A7V4AXH0-F1
#
_cell.length_a   1.000
_cell.length_b   1.000
_cell.length_c   1.000
_cell.angle_alpha   90.00
_cell.angle_beta   90.00
_cell.angle_gamma   90.00
#
_symmetry.space_group_name_H-M   'P 1'
#
loop_
_entity.id
_entity.type
_entity.pdbx_description
1 polymer ?
#
loop_
_entity_poly.entity_id
_entity_poly.type
_entity_poly.pdbx_seq_one_letter_code
_entity_poly.pdbx_strand_id
1 'polypeptide(L)' 'DCALEFGRDRNSEIRLGGDITPDTCRMWDREAHEKLDSNVFRRDLRGDELAYRTVMRRICGDPA' A
#
# COMPACT_ATOMS: atom_id res chain seq x y z
N ASP A 1 6.97 0.71 -6.39
CA ASP A 1 7.27 2.15 -6.24
C ASP A 1 6.28 2.76 -5.25
N CYS A 2 6.57 3.92 -4.64
CA CYS A 2 5.67 4.58 -3.70
C CYS A 2 5.68 6.10 -3.90
N ALA A 3 4.52 6.73 -3.72
CA ALA A 3 4.41 8.16 -3.54
C ALA A 3 4.56 8.49 -2.05
N LEU A 4 5.42 9.45 -1.71
CA LEU A 4 5.70 9.86 -0.34
C LEU A 4 5.45 11.34 -0.17
N GLU A 5 4.90 11.72 0.98
CA GLU A 5 4.67 13.10 1.36
C GLU A 5 5.52 13.48 2.57
N PHE A 6 6.05 14.70 2.58
CA PHE A 6 6.91 15.20 3.66
C PHE A 6 6.45 16.57 4.12
N GLY A 7 6.50 16.77 5.43
CA GLY A 7 6.25 18.06 6.08
C GLY A 7 7.45 18.49 6.92
N ARG A 8 7.37 19.69 7.51
CA ARG A 8 8.31 20.14 8.55
C ARG A 8 7.60 20.17 9.90
N ASP A 9 8.28 19.69 10.93
CA ASP A 9 7.78 19.82 12.29
C ASP A 9 8.07 21.20 12.90
N ARG A 10 7.72 21.38 14.18
CA ARG A 10 7.93 22.65 14.91
C ARG A 10 9.40 23.05 15.04
N ASN A 11 10.31 22.09 14.92
CA ASN A 11 11.76 22.31 14.95
C ASN A 11 12.34 22.48 13.54
N SER A 12 11.48 22.61 12.52
CA SER A 12 11.86 22.66 11.10
C SER A 12 12.52 21.38 10.57
N GLU A 13 12.40 20.26 11.27
CA GLU A 13 12.91 18.98 10.80
C GLU A 13 11.95 18.36 9.78
N ILE A 14 12.50 17.75 8.73
CA ILE A 14 11.71 17.03 7.73
C ILE A 14 11.14 15.77 8.38
N ARG A 15 9.82 15.62 8.35
CA ARG A 15 9.09 14.44 8.80
C ARG A 15 8.34 13.82 7.64
N LEU A 16 8.37 12.50 7.58
CA LEU A 16 7.48 11.74 6.71
C LEU A 16 6.03 11.93 7.20
N GLY A 17 5.13 12.21 6.27
CA GLY A 17 3.70 12.33 6.50
C GLY A 17 2.89 11.58 5.45
N GLY A 18 1.59 11.87 5.40
CA GLY A 18 0.64 11.16 4.54
C GLY A 18 0.44 9.71 4.98
N ASP A 19 -0.04 8.90 4.04
CA ASP A 19 -0.37 7.48 4.28
C ASP A 19 0.54 6.55 3.47
N ILE A 20 0.95 5.43 4.09
CA ILE A 20 1.63 4.32 3.40
C ILE A 20 0.65 3.15 3.34
N THR A 21 0.01 2.99 2.19
CA THR A 21 -1.02 1.97 1.95
C THR A 21 -0.89 1.40 0.54
N PRO A 22 -1.62 0.33 0.18
CA PRO A 22 -1.66 -0.17 -1.21
C PRO A 22 -2.21 0.86 -2.23
N ASP A 23 -2.78 1.99 -1.76
CA ASP A 23 -3.13 3.12 -2.63
C ASP A 23 -1.92 3.94 -3.05
N THR A 24 -1.01 4.20 -2.11
CA THR A 24 0.16 5.07 -2.31
C THR A 24 1.42 4.30 -2.72
N CYS A 25 1.39 2.96 -2.60
CA CYS A 25 2.49 2.07 -2.98
C CYS A 25 2.04 1.00 -3.98
N ARG A 26 2.84 0.80 -5.04
CA ARG A 26 2.72 -0.37 -5.90
C ARG A 26 3.32 -1.59 -5.24
N MET A 27 2.50 -2.61 -5.05
CA MET A 27 2.80 -3.86 -4.34
C MET A 27 2.50 -5.02 -5.26
N TRP A 28 3.54 -5.78 -5.63
CA TRP A 28 3.41 -6.92 -6.52
C TRP A 28 3.81 -8.19 -5.77
N ASP A 29 3.04 -9.25 -5.98
CA ASP A 29 3.44 -10.58 -5.57
C ASP A 29 4.71 -10.98 -6.32
N ARG A 30 5.71 -11.48 -5.60
CA ARG A 30 7.01 -11.83 -6.18
C ARG A 30 6.97 -13.10 -7.03
N GLU A 31 6.10 -14.05 -6.69
CA GLU A 31 6.02 -15.37 -7.33
C GLU A 31 4.97 -15.39 -8.45
N ALA A 32 3.76 -14.94 -8.14
CA ALA A 32 2.62 -14.90 -9.07
C ALA A 32 2.66 -13.66 -9.99
N HIS A 33 3.50 -12.67 -9.69
CA HIS A 33 3.55 -11.38 -10.40
C HIS A 33 2.21 -10.63 -10.43
N GLU A 34 1.32 -10.95 -9.50
CA GLU A 34 0.01 -10.32 -9.33
C GLU A 34 0.14 -8.94 -8.68
N LYS A 35 -0.69 -7.99 -9.11
CA LYS A 35 -0.75 -6.66 -8.51
C LYS A 35 -1.67 -6.70 -7.30
N LEU A 36 -1.18 -6.22 -6.17
CA LEU A 36 -1.88 -6.16 -4.89
C LEU A 36 -2.10 -4.72 -4.41
N ASP A 37 -2.10 -3.77 -5.34
CA ASP A 37 -2.22 -2.33 -5.11
C ASP A 37 -3.46 -1.75 -5.80
N SER A 38 -3.69 -0.44 -5.63
CA SER A 38 -4.83 0.28 -6.24
C SER A 38 -4.94 0.16 -7.77
N ASN A 39 -3.93 -0.37 -8.48
CA ASN A 39 -4.08 -0.71 -9.89
C ASN A 39 -5.05 -1.88 -10.16
N VAL A 40 -5.40 -2.67 -9.14
CA VAL A 40 -6.48 -3.66 -9.20
C VAL A 40 -7.82 -2.95 -9.45
N PHE A 41 -8.06 -1.84 -8.73
CA PHE A 41 -9.25 -0.99 -8.90
C PHE A 41 -9.28 -0.27 -10.26
N ARG A 42 -8.16 0.33 -10.67
CA ARG A 42 -8.09 1.09 -11.95
C ARG A 42 -8.30 0.24 -13.21
N ARG A 43 -8.28 -1.09 -13.10
CA ARG A 43 -8.40 -2.02 -14.23
C ARG A 43 -9.68 -2.86 -14.20
N ASP A 44 -10.63 -2.54 -13.32
CA ASP A 44 -11.89 -3.27 -13.17
C ASP A 44 -11.67 -4.78 -12.86
N LEU A 45 -10.51 -5.10 -12.27
CA LEU A 45 -10.19 -6.45 -11.83
C LEU A 45 -10.97 -6.68 -10.54
N ARG A 46 -12.03 -7.48 -10.62
CA ARG A 46 -12.81 -7.93 -9.44
C ARG A 46 -11.85 -8.52 -8.40
N GLY A 47 -11.69 -7.89 -7.23
CA GLY A 47 -10.82 -8.40 -6.15
C GLY A 47 -10.00 -7.37 -5.38
N ASP A 48 -10.36 -6.09 -5.41
CA ASP A 48 -9.70 -5.00 -4.66
C ASP A 48 -9.68 -5.26 -3.14
N GLU A 49 -10.79 -5.67 -2.55
CA GLU A 49 -10.85 -6.03 -1.14
C GLU A 49 -9.91 -7.21 -0.81
N LEU A 50 -9.86 -8.22 -1.70
CA LEU A 50 -9.01 -9.39 -1.51
C LEU A 50 -7.52 -9.04 -1.60
N ALA A 51 -7.14 -8.14 -2.49
CA ALA A 51 -5.76 -7.63 -2.58
C ALA A 51 -5.34 -6.95 -1.27
N TYR A 52 -6.18 -6.07 -0.73
CA TYR A 52 -5.89 -5.36 0.52
C TYR A 52 -5.82 -6.30 1.72
N ARG A 53 -6.76 -7.25 1.83
CA ARG A 53 -6.73 -8.31 2.85
C ARG A 53 -5.49 -9.18 2.73
N THR A 54 -5.05 -9.49 1.51
CA THR A 54 -3.84 -10.27 1.25
C THR A 54 -2.59 -9.54 1.72
N VAL A 55 -2.48 -8.24 1.41
CA VAL A 55 -1.38 -7.40 1.91
C VAL A 55 -1.41 -7.34 3.42
N MET A 56 -2.56 -7.06 4.03
CA MET A 56 -2.73 -6.99 5.48
C MET A 56 -2.30 -8.30 6.16
N ARG A 57 -2.79 -9.44 5.67
CA ARG A 57 -2.44 -10.76 6.21
C ARG A 57 -0.93 -11.06 6.12
N ARG A 58 -0.28 -10.67 5.02
CA ARG A 58 1.16 -10.93 4.82
C ARG A 58 2.04 -10.07 5.72
N ILE A 59 1.62 -8.84 6.01
CA ILE A 59 2.38 -7.91 6.84
C ILE A 59 2.09 -8.14 8.33
N CYS A 60 0.82 -8.30 8.70
CA CYS A 60 0.37 -8.33 10.09
C CYS A 60 0.07 -9.74 10.63
N GLY A 61 0.03 -10.76 9.78
CA GLY A 61 -0.46 -12.10 10.12
C GLY A 61 -1.98 -12.22 10.05
N ASP A 62 -2.50 -13.41 10.36
CA ASP A 62 -3.94 -13.62 10.46
C ASP A 62 -4.51 -12.92 11.72
N PRO A 63 -5.67 -12.23 11.61
CA PRO A 63 -6.35 -11.73 12.79
C PRO A 63 -6.75 -12.91 13.70
N ALA A 64 -6.51 -12.75 15.00
CA ALA A 64 -6.88 -13.72 16.03
C ALA A 64 -8.40 -13.88 16.16
#